data_AF-A0A147K6Q2-F1
#
_entry.id   AF-A0A147K6Q2-F1
#
_cell.length_a   1.000
_cell.length_b   1.000
_cell.length_c   1.000
_cell.angle_alpha   90.00
_cell.angle_beta   90.00
_cell.angle_gamma   90.00
#
_symmetry.space_group_name_H-M   'P 1'
#
loop_
_entity.id
_entity.type
_entity.pdbx_description
1 polymer ?
#
loop_
_entity_poly.entity_id
_entity_poly.type
_entity_poly.pdbx_seq_one_letter_code
_entity_poly.pdbx_strand_id
1 'polypeptide(L)'
;MCFYFLADWCPDCRVIDPILPELEEEYRQFTWVYVDRDQFIDVCIEHDIFGIPSFLAYQDGKELGRFVSKDRKTKEEIVTFIESLSF
;
A
#
# COMPACT_ATOMS: atom_id res chain seq x y z
N MET A 1 -10.44 3.35 1.67
CA MET A 1 -9.76 2.05 1.49
C MET A 1 -8.30 2.31 1.19
N CYS A 2 -7.39 1.60 1.85
CA CYS A 2 -5.95 1.64 1.60
C CYS A 2 -5.50 0.25 1.12
N PHE A 3 -5.05 0.16 -0.13
CA PHE A 3 -4.55 -1.06 -0.74
C PHE A 3 -3.05 -1.12 -0.59
N TYR A 4 -2.54 -2.25 -0.11
CA TYR A 4 -1.12 -2.57 -0.01
C TYR A 4 -0.80 -3.73 -0.96
N PHE A 5 0.04 -3.46 -1.94
CA PHE A 5 0.48 -4.44 -2.94
C PHE A 5 1.81 -5.06 -2.52
N LEU A 6 1.84 -6.38 -2.40
CA LEU A 6 2.96 -7.16 -1.88
C LEU A 6 3.09 -8.52 -2.58
N ALA A 7 4.13 -9.27 -2.23
CA ALA A 7 4.28 -10.68 -2.57
C ALA A 7 5.17 -11.37 -1.52
N ASP A 8 4.98 -12.67 -1.29
CA ASP A 8 5.71 -13.42 -0.26
C ASP A 8 7.23 -13.44 -0.47
N TRP A 9 7.68 -13.42 -1.71
CA TRP A 9 9.10 -13.44 -2.07
C TRP A 9 9.76 -12.06 -1.97
N CYS A 10 8.99 -10.99 -1.80
CA CYS A 10 9.48 -9.61 -1.77
C CYS A 10 10.18 -9.31 -0.43
N PRO A 11 11.52 -9.13 -0.41
CA PRO A 11 12.24 -8.88 0.83
C PRO A 11 11.90 -7.52 1.44
N ASP A 12 11.65 -6.51 0.59
CA ASP A 12 11.31 -5.16 1.04
C ASP A 12 9.91 -5.08 1.64
N CYS A 13 8.99 -5.94 1.19
CA CYS A 13 7.65 -6.08 1.75
C CYS A 13 7.70 -6.67 3.16
N ARG A 14 8.56 -7.68 3.39
CA ARG A 14 8.75 -8.30 4.72
C ARG A 14 9.29 -7.35 5.80
N VAL A 15 9.94 -6.26 5.39
CA VAL A 15 10.37 -5.20 6.32
C VAL A 15 9.18 -4.37 6.81
N ILE A 16 8.10 -4.31 6.02
CA ILE A 16 6.89 -3.54 6.31
C ILE A 16 5.88 -4.37 7.14
N ASP A 17 5.86 -5.69 7.00
CA ASP A 17 4.97 -6.59 7.74
C ASP A 17 4.88 -6.32 9.27
N PRO A 18 5.99 -6.12 10.03
CA PRO A 18 5.89 -5.87 11.46
C PRO A 18 5.35 -4.49 11.83
N ILE A 19 5.39 -3.50 10.92
CA ILE A 19 4.88 -2.14 11.18
C ILE A 19 3.41 -1.99 10.75
N LEU A 20 2.88 -2.88 9.91
CA LEU A 20 1.51 -2.81 9.41
C LEU A 20 0.45 -2.83 10.52
N PRO A 21 0.50 -3.74 11.53
CA PRO A 21 -0.52 -3.76 12.58
C PRO A 21 -0.61 -2.43 13.34
N GLU A 22 0.52 -1.76 13.56
CA GLU A 22 0.56 -0.45 14.21
C GLU A 22 -0.11 0.62 13.33
N LEU A 23 0.18 0.62 12.02
CA LEU A 23 -0.45 1.54 11.07
C LEU A 23 -1.97 1.28 10.93
N GLU A 24 -2.39 0.02 10.95
CA GLU A 24 -3.81 -0.34 10.92
C GLU A 24 -4.56 0.14 12.17
N GLU A 25 -3.92 0.06 13.33
CA GLU A 25 -4.46 0.55 14.59
C GLU A 25 -4.49 2.08 14.69
N GLU A 26 -3.47 2.77 14.16
CA GLU A 26 -3.41 4.22 14.15
C GLU A 26 -4.42 4.81 13.14
N TYR A 27 -4.51 4.20 11.96
CA TYR A 27 -5.34 4.66 10.85
C TYR A 27 -6.56 3.76 10.60
N ARG A 28 -7.34 3.50 11.66
CA ARG A 28 -8.56 2.66 11.63
C ARG A 28 -9.67 3.19 10.72
N GLN A 29 -9.60 4.45 10.29
CA GLN A 29 -10.52 5.02 9.30
C GLN A 29 -10.35 4.39 7.91
N PHE A 30 -9.20 3.79 7.61
CA PHE A 30 -9.01 3.07 6.37
C PHE A 30 -9.39 1.60 6.54
N THR A 31 -10.13 1.08 5.57
CA THR A 31 -10.15 -0.36 5.30
C THR A 31 -8.85 -0.73 4.61
N TRP A 32 -7.99 -1.46 5.29
CA TRP A 32 -6.73 -1.98 4.76
C TRP A 32 -6.98 -3.25 3.95
N VAL A 33 -6.42 -3.31 2.74
CA VAL A 33 -6.60 -4.41 1.80
C VAL A 33 -5.24 -4.84 1.27
N TYR A 34 -4.93 -6.12 1.45
CA TYR A 34 -3.68 -6.73 1.01
C TYR A 34 -3.89 -7.36 -0.36
N VAL A 35 -3.06 -6.99 -1.33
CA VAL A 35 -3.14 -7.48 -2.70
C VAL A 35 -1.85 -8.22 -3.02
N ASP A 36 -1.94 -9.54 -3.10
CA ASP A 36 -0.85 -10.39 -3.58
C ASP A 36 -0.68 -10.18 -5.09
N ARG A 37 0.48 -9.64 -5.47
CA ARG A 37 0.84 -9.37 -6.86
C ARG A 37 0.71 -10.61 -7.74
N ASP A 38 1.17 -11.76 -7.24
CA ASP A 38 1.27 -12.97 -8.05
C ASP A 38 -0.12 -13.59 -8.30
N GLN A 39 -1.07 -13.37 -7.38
CA GLN A 39 -2.47 -13.78 -7.55
C GLN A 39 -3.28 -12.79 -8.38
N PHE A 40 -2.98 -11.49 -8.30
CA PHE A 40 -3.75 -10.42 -8.90
C PHE A 40 -2.94 -9.58 -9.90
N ILE A 41 -2.14 -10.25 -10.73
CA ILE A 41 -1.24 -9.59 -11.68
C ILE A 41 -1.97 -8.64 -12.64
N ASP A 42 -3.15 -9.04 -13.12
CA ASP A 42 -3.95 -8.24 -14.05
C ASP A 42 -4.40 -6.92 -13.38
N VAL A 43 -4.83 -6.98 -12.12
CA VAL A 43 -5.19 -5.80 -11.32
C VAL A 43 -3.97 -4.90 -11.11
N CYS A 44 -2.80 -5.47 -10.82
CA CYS A 44 -1.57 -4.69 -10.71
C CYS A 44 -1.25 -3.96 -12.01
N ILE A 45 -1.41 -4.61 -13.17
CA ILE A 45 -1.17 -3.99 -14.48
C ILE A 45 -2.18 -2.88 -14.75
N GLU A 46 -3.47 -3.12 -14.52
CA GLU A 46 -4.55 -2.14 -14.72
C GLU A 46 -4.37 -0.87 -13.88
N HIS A 47 -3.75 -1.00 -12.70
CA HIS A 47 -3.48 0.11 -11.78
C HIS A 47 -2.03 0.63 -11.84
N ASP A 48 -1.25 0.29 -12.88
CA ASP A 48 0.15 0.71 -13.07
C ASP A 48 1.10 0.34 -11.90
N ILE A 49 0.83 -0.75 -11.20
CA ILE A 49 1.63 -1.27 -10.09
C ILE A 49 2.76 -2.15 -10.63
N PHE A 50 3.83 -1.49 -11.06
CA PHE A 50 5.04 -2.16 -11.60
C PHE A 50 6.14 -2.40 -10.55
N GLY A 51 5.91 -1.97 -9.31
CA GLY A 51 6.84 -2.14 -8.18
C GLY A 51 6.08 -2.46 -6.90
N ILE A 52 6.67 -3.29 -6.07
CA ILE A 52 6.20 -3.59 -4.71
C ILE A 52 7.38 -3.39 -3.74
N PRO A 53 7.14 -2.99 -2.49
CA PRO A 53 5.84 -2.67 -1.88
C PRO A 53 5.22 -1.37 -2.43
N SER A 54 3.91 -1.33 -2.66
CA SER A 54 3.20 -0.13 -3.15
C SER A 54 1.88 0.08 -2.42
N PHE A 55 1.46 1.35 -2.30
CA PHE A 55 0.20 1.72 -1.64
C PHE A 55 -0.70 2.53 -2.58
N LEU A 56 -1.99 2.25 -2.58
CA LEU A 56 -3.03 3.03 -3.24
C LEU A 56 -4.16 3.35 -2.27
N ALA A 57 -4.58 4.60 -2.21
CA ALA A 57 -5.70 5.02 -1.37
C ALA A 57 -6.89 5.45 -2.23
N TYR A 58 -8.07 4.96 -1.85
CA TYR A 58 -9.34 5.27 -2.51
C TYR A 58 -10.40 5.70 -1.49
N GLN A 59 -11.26 6.63 -1.90
CA GLN A 59 -12.47 7.02 -1.18
C GLN A 59 -13.60 7.20 -2.19
N ASP A 60 -14.74 6.54 -1.94
CA ASP A 60 -15.93 6.58 -2.81
C ASP A 60 -15.64 6.35 -4.30
N GLY A 61 -14.74 5.39 -4.58
CA GLY A 61 -14.34 5.03 -5.94
C GLY A 61 -13.37 6.02 -6.62
N LYS A 62 -12.94 7.08 -5.93
CA LYS A 62 -11.92 8.02 -6.41
C LYS A 62 -10.58 7.72 -5.76
N GLU A 63 -9.51 7.73 -6.55
CA GLU A 63 -8.15 7.63 -6.05
C GLU A 63 -7.79 8.93 -5.32
N LEU A 64 -7.41 8.82 -4.04
CA LEU A 64 -6.92 9.94 -3.24
C LEU A 64 -5.43 10.18 -3.42
N GLY A 65 -4.68 9.10 -3.63
CA GLY A 65 -3.24 9.16 -3.79
C GLY A 65 -2.61 7.79 -4.01
N ARG A 66 -1.40 7.82 -4.55
CA ARG A 66 -0.59 6.65 -4.84
C ARG A 66 0.83 6.81 -4.32
N PHE A 67 1.36 5.77 -3.68
CA PHE A 67 2.76 5.64 -3.31
C PHE A 67 3.34 4.39 -3.98
N VAL A 68 3.61 4.53 -5.28
CA VAL A 68 4.05 3.44 -6.15
C VAL A 68 5.51 3.64 -6.51
N SER A 69 6.35 2.71 -6.08
CA SER A 69 7.77 2.65 -6.49
C SER A 69 8.31 1.24 -6.28
N LYS A 70 9.46 0.96 -6.89
CA LYS A 70 10.22 -0.28 -6.63
C LYS A 70 11.10 -0.18 -5.39
N ASP A 71 11.14 1.00 -4.77
CA ASP A 71 11.99 1.26 -3.62
C ASP A 71 11.34 0.73 -2.34
N ARG A 72 12.20 0.22 -1.45
CA ARG A 72 11.82 -0.11 -0.09
C ARG A 72 11.30 1.15 0.61
N LYS A 73 10.16 1.01 1.29
CA LYS A 73 9.50 2.10 2.01
C LYS A 73 9.79 2.01 3.50
N THR A 74 10.01 3.14 4.16
CA THR A 74 10.09 3.22 5.63
C THR A 74 8.72 3.52 6.24
N LYS A 75 8.60 3.31 7.56
CA LYS A 75 7.38 3.67 8.29
C LYS A 75 7.05 5.14 8.13
N GLU A 76 8.04 6.02 8.24
CA GLU A 76 7.89 7.47 8.15
C GLU A 76 7.39 7.89 6.77
N GLU A 77 7.88 7.27 5.70
CA GLU A 77 7.41 7.54 4.33
C GLU A 77 5.95 7.09 4.14
N ILE A 78 5.58 5.94 4.69
CA ILE A 78 4.20 5.43 4.63
C ILE A 78 3.26 6.35 5.42
N VAL A 79 3.65 6.78 6.62
CA VAL A 79 2.92 7.77 7.42
C VAL A 79 2.77 9.08 6.67
N THR A 80 3.86 9.61 6.12
CA THR A 80 3.84 10.85 5.32
C THR A 80 2.87 10.74 4.15
N PHE A 81 2.87 9.59 3.46
CA PHE A 81 1.91 9.33 2.39
C PHE A 81 0.47 9.36 2.91
N ILE A 82 0.17 8.64 3.99
CA ILE A 82 -1.19 8.57 4.56
C ILE A 82 -1.68 9.94 5.00
N GLU A 83 -0.84 10.73 5.67
CA GLU A 83 -1.16 12.08 6.13
C GLU A 83 -1.32 13.09 4.98
N SER A 84 -0.68 12.84 3.83
CA SER A 84 -0.86 13.66 2.64
C SER A 84 -2.20 13.45 1.94
N LEU A 85 -2.90 12.34 2.25
CA LEU A 85 -4.22 12.05 1.69
C LEU A 85 -5.23 13.03 2.27
N SER A 86 -5.77 13.89 1.42
CA SER A 86 -6.85 14.80 1.81
C SER A 86 -8.18 14.03 1.82
N PHE A 87 -8.81 13.93 2.99
CA PHE A 87 -10.12 13.33 3.21
C PHE A 87 -11.19 14.38 3.56
#